data_AF-A0A849S077-F1
#
_entry.id   AF-A0A849S077-F1
#
_cell.length_a   1.000
_cell.length_b   1.000
_cell.length_c   1.000
_cell.angle_alpha   90.00
_cell.angle_beta   90.00
_cell.angle_gamma   90.00
#
_symmetry.space_group_name_H-M   'P 1'
#
loop_
_entity.id
_entity.type
_entity.pdbx_description
1 polymer ?
#
loop_
_entity_poly.entity_id
_entity_poly.type
_entity_poly.pdbx_seq_one_letter_code
_entity_poly.pdbx_strand_id
1 'polypeptide(L)'
;MDKTAYVLVGVVLGVFLNALKEWWFQRGQNRKDLVYLTIRFACVLDTFVNSCVDVVADDGLCNGQPDPNGDCSIQVKTPKFEPLEIEVEWKSLPSELMYELLNFPNLIESANHTIDDAFEYLAIPPDYAEGFEKRQIQYANLGLKAHALSEKLRKIGGLPLAEVRSPEDWDPVRYMAEKQLKIGAYRAASRKSPEAR
;
A
#
# COMPACT_ATOMS: atom_id res chain seq x y z
N MET A 1 42.09 -9.05 51.23
CA MET A 1 41.47 -8.39 50.07
C MET A 1 42.03 -6.99 49.98
N ASP A 2 42.76 -6.70 48.92
CA ASP A 2 43.43 -5.40 48.74
C ASP A 2 42.43 -4.30 48.39
N LYS A 3 42.67 -3.08 48.89
CA LYS A 3 41.82 -1.90 48.62
C LYS A 3 41.61 -1.64 47.12
N THR A 4 42.59 -2.00 46.31
CA THR A 4 42.56 -1.97 44.84
C THR A 4 41.49 -2.87 44.24
N ALA A 5 41.22 -4.04 44.83
CA ALA A 5 40.20 -4.95 44.34
C ALA A 5 38.79 -4.35 44.44
N TYR A 6 38.48 -3.64 45.54
CA TYR A 6 37.20 -2.98 45.73
C TYR A 6 36.97 -1.83 44.75
N VAL A 7 38.02 -1.07 44.42
CA VAL A 7 37.96 0.00 43.40
C VAL A 7 37.68 -0.58 42.02
N LEU A 8 38.40 -1.65 41.64
CA LEU A 8 38.17 -2.35 40.37
C LEU A 8 36.76 -2.91 40.25
N VAL A 9 36.24 -3.53 41.32
CA VAL A 9 34.86 -4.04 41.37
C VAL A 9 33.84 -2.92 41.18
N GLY A 10 34.04 -1.76 41.83
CA GLY A 10 33.16 -0.60 41.66
C GLY A 10 33.12 -0.06 40.23
N VAL A 11 34.28 0.03 39.56
CA VAL A 11 34.35 0.48 38.16
C VAL A 11 33.66 -0.51 37.22
N VAL A 12 33.92 -1.81 37.38
CA VAL A 12 33.30 -2.86 36.54
C VAL A 12 31.78 -2.86 36.72
N LEU A 13 31.29 -2.76 37.96
CA LEU A 13 29.86 -2.66 38.25
C LEU A 13 29.23 -1.41 37.63
N GLY A 14 29.91 -0.27 37.69
CA GLY A 14 29.43 0.98 37.07
C GLY A 14 29.28 0.86 35.55
N VAL A 15 30.29 0.31 34.86
CA VAL A 15 30.25 0.08 33.42
C VAL A 15 29.14 -0.90 33.04
N PHE A 16 29.00 -1.99 33.81
CA PHE A 16 27.98 -3.01 33.57
C PHE A 16 26.55 -2.45 33.74
N LEU A 17 26.28 -1.70 34.82
CA LEU A 17 24.98 -1.08 35.04
C LEU A 17 24.63 -0.04 33.96
N ASN A 18 25.61 0.74 33.49
CA ASN A 18 25.41 1.65 32.38
C ASN A 18 25.08 0.91 31.08
N ALA A 19 25.82 -0.16 30.75
CA ALA A 19 25.54 -0.97 29.56
C ALA A 19 24.13 -1.60 29.61
N LEU A 20 23.72 -2.08 30.79
CA LEU A 20 22.38 -2.64 30.99
C LEU A 20 21.28 -1.58 30.80
N LYS A 21 21.47 -0.39 31.40
CA LYS A 21 20.55 0.76 31.27
C LYS A 21 20.42 1.20 29.82
N GLU A 22 21.54 1.34 29.11
CA GLU A 22 21.57 1.74 27.70
C GLU A 22 20.86 0.71 26.83
N TRP A 23 21.13 -0.58 27.02
CA TRP A 23 20.46 -1.64 26.30
C TRP A 23 18.94 -1.65 26.54
N TRP A 24 18.50 -1.44 27.77
CA TRP A 24 17.07 -1.31 28.10
C TRP A 24 16.43 -0.10 27.43
N PHE A 25 17.08 1.06 27.52
CA PHE A 25 16.57 2.31 26.93
C PHE A 25 16.50 2.21 25.41
N GLN A 26 17.56 1.72 24.77
CA GLN A 26 17.63 1.51 23.33
C GLN A 26 16.56 0.54 22.85
N ARG A 27 16.32 -0.57 23.57
CA ARG A 27 15.24 -1.51 23.24
C ARG A 27 13.85 -0.90 23.38
N GLY A 28 13.64 -0.08 24.42
CA GLY A 28 12.40 0.65 24.63
C GLY A 28 12.13 1.70 23.53
N GLN A 29 13.16 2.44 23.14
CA GLN A 29 13.10 3.43 22.06
C GLN A 29 12.81 2.76 20.72
N ASN A 30 13.55 1.72 20.35
CA ASN A 30 13.33 0.95 19.12
C ASN A 30 11.89 0.42 19.01
N ARG A 31 11.26 0.02 20.13
CA ARG A 31 9.86 -0.44 20.11
C ARG A 31 8.88 0.72 19.87
N LYS A 32 9.09 1.88 20.49
CA LYS A 32 8.25 3.07 20.26
C LYS A 32 8.36 3.54 18.82
N ASP A 33 9.57 3.57 18.30
CA ASP A 33 9.87 3.96 16.92
C ASP A 33 9.20 3.01 15.92
N LEU A 34 9.29 1.70 16.16
CA LEU A 34 8.61 0.67 15.34
C LEU A 34 7.09 0.86 15.36
N VAL A 35 6.49 1.04 16.54
CA VAL A 35 5.04 1.22 16.67
C VAL A 35 4.61 2.49 15.94
N TYR A 36 5.31 3.60 16.15
CA TYR A 36 5.02 4.87 15.48
C TYR A 36 5.13 4.72 13.95
N LEU A 37 6.19 4.10 13.45
CA LEU A 37 6.39 3.82 12.04
C LEU A 37 5.22 2.99 11.48
N THR A 38 4.83 1.90 12.15
CA THR A 38 3.74 1.04 11.70
C THR A 38 2.39 1.76 11.67
N ILE A 39 2.12 2.64 12.63
CA ILE A 39 0.90 3.47 12.64
C ILE A 39 0.89 4.40 11.43
N ARG A 40 1.98 5.14 11.20
CA ARG A 40 2.09 6.11 10.09
C ARG A 40 1.87 5.42 8.74
N PHE A 41 2.56 4.31 8.51
CA PHE A 41 2.45 3.60 7.24
C PHE A 41 1.11 2.88 7.05
N ALA A 42 0.53 2.29 8.11
CA ALA A 42 -0.80 1.70 8.01
C ALA A 42 -1.83 2.75 7.57
N CYS A 43 -1.85 3.93 8.19
CA CYS A 43 -2.78 5.01 7.81
C CYS A 43 -2.57 5.52 6.38
N VAL A 44 -1.32 5.70 5.95
CA VAL A 44 -1.02 6.16 4.58
C VAL A 44 -1.38 5.09 3.55
N LEU A 45 -1.10 3.81 3.82
CA LEU A 45 -1.51 2.72 2.96
C LEU A 45 -3.03 2.58 2.89
N ASP A 46 -3.75 2.75 4.00
CA ASP A 46 -5.21 2.72 3.98
C ASP A 46 -5.80 3.87 3.14
N THR A 47 -5.17 5.05 3.17
CA THR A 47 -5.53 6.18 2.29
C THR A 47 -5.26 5.85 0.82
N PHE A 48 -4.12 5.22 0.54
CA PHE A 48 -3.79 4.74 -0.80
C PHE A 48 -4.77 3.68 -1.30
N VAL A 49 -5.18 2.74 -0.44
CA VAL A 49 -6.20 1.72 -0.74
C VAL A 49 -7.52 2.37 -1.15
N ASN A 50 -8.00 3.36 -0.41
CA ASN A 50 -9.23 4.07 -0.77
C ASN A 50 -9.09 4.81 -2.11
N SER A 51 -7.94 5.46 -2.34
CA SER A 51 -7.66 6.12 -3.62
C SER A 51 -7.63 5.11 -4.79
N CYS A 52 -7.13 3.90 -4.57
CA CYS A 52 -7.19 2.82 -5.57
C CYS A 52 -8.64 2.41 -5.85
N VAL A 53 -9.51 2.37 -4.85
CA VAL A 53 -10.94 2.07 -5.07
C VAL A 53 -11.60 3.12 -5.95
N ASP A 54 -11.30 4.40 -5.74
CA ASP A 54 -11.81 5.47 -6.58
C ASP A 54 -11.40 5.25 -8.05
N VAL A 55 -10.15 4.87 -8.30
CA VAL A 55 -9.67 4.53 -9.65
C VAL A 55 -10.36 3.29 -10.21
N VAL A 56 -10.61 2.27 -9.39
CA VAL A 56 -11.31 1.05 -9.80
C VAL A 56 -12.78 1.33 -10.13
N ALA A 57 -13.36 2.38 -9.56
CA ALA A 57 -14.71 2.84 -9.85
C ALA A 57 -14.80 3.76 -11.07
N ASP A 58 -13.68 4.37 -11.50
CA ASP A 58 -13.62 5.30 -12.63
C ASP A 58 -13.91 4.59 -13.96
N ASP A 59 -15.07 4.89 -14.53
CA ASP A 59 -15.55 4.40 -15.83
C ASP A 59 -15.36 5.44 -16.96
N GLY A 60 -14.68 6.55 -16.67
CA GLY A 60 -14.41 7.61 -17.63
C GLY A 60 -15.55 8.60 -17.84
N LEU A 61 -16.67 8.47 -17.12
CA LEU A 61 -17.84 9.33 -17.25
C LEU A 61 -17.90 10.39 -16.13
N CYS A 62 -18.16 11.63 -16.51
CA CYS A 62 -18.44 12.71 -15.56
C CYS A 62 -19.94 12.75 -15.27
N ASN A 63 -20.35 12.35 -14.05
CA ASN A 63 -21.77 12.24 -13.67
C ASN A 63 -22.59 11.37 -14.66
N GLY A 64 -21.98 10.30 -15.17
CA GLY A 64 -22.61 9.39 -16.12
C GLY A 64 -22.72 9.95 -17.55
N GLN A 65 -21.99 11.02 -17.88
CA GLN A 65 -21.94 11.61 -19.22
C GLN A 65 -20.49 11.64 -19.74
N PRO A 66 -20.28 11.46 -21.06
CA PRO A 66 -18.98 11.70 -21.69
C PRO A 66 -18.64 13.19 -21.68
N ASP A 67 -17.42 13.51 -22.10
CA ASP A 67 -16.96 14.88 -22.24
C ASP A 67 -17.71 15.65 -23.36
N PRO A 68 -17.46 16.96 -23.56
CA PRO A 68 -18.12 17.74 -24.61
C PRO A 68 -17.87 17.24 -26.05
N ASN A 69 -16.83 16.45 -26.29
CA ASN A 69 -16.53 15.85 -27.59
C ASN A 69 -17.21 14.48 -27.77
N GLY A 70 -17.84 13.96 -26.72
CA GLY A 70 -18.46 12.63 -26.69
C GLY A 70 -17.51 11.52 -26.24
N ASP A 71 -16.33 11.88 -25.73
CA ASP A 71 -15.28 10.94 -25.32
C ASP A 71 -15.27 10.71 -23.80
N CYS A 72 -14.97 9.48 -23.38
CA CYS A 72 -14.67 9.14 -21.99
C CYS A 72 -13.27 9.66 -21.63
N SER A 73 -13.12 10.23 -20.43
CA SER A 73 -11.84 10.78 -19.95
C SER A 73 -11.60 10.44 -18.49
N ILE A 74 -10.33 10.35 -18.07
CA ILE A 74 -9.97 9.98 -16.69
C ILE A 74 -10.56 10.99 -15.70
N GLN A 75 -11.37 10.53 -14.75
CA GLN A 75 -12.03 11.38 -13.75
C GLN A 75 -11.31 11.40 -12.39
N VAL A 76 -10.61 10.30 -12.06
CA VAL A 76 -9.94 10.14 -10.77
C VAL A 76 -8.44 10.35 -10.92
N LYS A 77 -7.83 11.11 -10.00
CA LYS A 77 -6.37 11.32 -10.01
C LYS A 77 -5.62 10.03 -9.66
N THR A 78 -4.46 9.84 -10.27
CA THR A 78 -3.52 8.76 -9.95
C THR A 78 -3.14 8.77 -8.45
N PRO A 79 -3.43 7.68 -7.72
CA PRO A 79 -3.01 7.48 -6.34
C PRO A 79 -1.50 7.61 -6.19
N LYS A 80 -1.05 8.30 -5.14
CA LYS A 80 0.37 8.49 -4.83
C LYS A 80 0.74 7.84 -3.51
N PHE A 81 1.95 7.31 -3.45
CA PHE A 81 2.54 6.80 -2.22
C PHE A 81 4.01 7.22 -2.18
N GLU A 82 4.32 8.15 -1.30
CA GLU A 82 5.65 8.78 -1.18
C GLU A 82 6.26 8.40 0.19
N PRO A 83 6.77 7.16 0.35
CA PRO A 83 7.17 6.63 1.65
C PRO A 83 8.32 7.43 2.28
N LEU A 84 9.21 7.99 1.47
CA LEU A 84 10.39 8.74 1.92
C LEU A 84 10.07 10.13 2.49
N GLU A 85 8.87 10.66 2.26
CA GLU A 85 8.42 11.93 2.87
C GLU A 85 7.94 11.74 4.32
N ILE A 86 7.78 10.49 4.76
CA ILE A 86 7.33 10.17 6.10
C ILE A 86 8.54 10.12 7.05
N GLU A 87 8.58 11.09 7.97
CA GLU A 87 9.62 11.16 9.01
C GLU A 87 9.44 10.05 10.06
N VAL A 88 10.24 8.98 9.95
CA VAL A 88 10.28 7.83 10.86
C VAL A 88 11.68 7.23 10.97
N GLU A 89 11.91 6.43 12.02
CA GLU A 89 13.14 5.64 12.19
C GLU A 89 13.08 4.31 11.43
N TRP A 90 13.48 4.35 10.15
CA TRP A 90 13.47 3.20 9.24
C TRP A 90 14.16 1.94 9.77
N LYS A 91 15.24 2.11 10.52
CA LYS A 91 16.04 0.99 11.08
C LYS A 91 15.30 0.18 12.14
N SER A 92 14.18 0.69 12.66
CA SER A 92 13.32 -0.04 13.59
C SER A 92 12.50 -1.14 12.91
N LEU A 93 12.27 -1.03 11.59
CA LEU A 93 11.46 -1.95 10.81
C LEU A 93 12.27 -3.17 10.34
N PRO A 94 11.69 -4.38 10.28
CA PRO A 94 12.32 -5.53 9.63
C PRO A 94 12.70 -5.20 8.18
N SER A 95 13.89 -5.66 7.74
CA SER A 95 14.46 -5.32 6.44
C SER A 95 13.56 -5.68 5.25
N GLU A 96 12.84 -6.81 5.34
CA GLU A 96 11.89 -7.24 4.32
C GLU A 96 10.74 -6.25 4.16
N LEU A 97 10.10 -5.83 5.25
CA LEU A 97 9.01 -4.84 5.21
C LEU A 97 9.49 -3.45 4.78
N MET A 98 10.71 -3.08 5.19
CA MET A 98 11.33 -1.84 4.73
C MET A 98 11.54 -1.86 3.22
N TYR A 99 12.04 -2.97 2.68
CA TYR A 99 12.18 -3.13 1.24
C TYR A 99 10.81 -3.10 0.53
N GLU A 100 9.81 -3.81 1.05
CA GLU A 100 8.46 -3.79 0.48
C GLU A 100 7.88 -2.37 0.40
N LEU A 101 8.00 -1.56 1.47
CA LEU A 101 7.55 -0.17 1.49
C LEU A 101 8.32 0.72 0.51
N LEU A 102 9.65 0.65 0.54
CA LEU A 102 10.50 1.51 -0.30
C LEU A 102 10.45 1.12 -1.78
N ASN A 103 10.15 -0.13 -2.09
CA ASN A 103 9.97 -0.60 -3.47
C ASN A 103 8.54 -0.39 -3.99
N PHE A 104 7.57 -0.13 -3.12
CA PHE A 104 6.17 0.05 -3.51
C PHE A 104 5.96 1.13 -4.59
N PRO A 105 6.64 2.31 -4.54
CA PRO A 105 6.56 3.29 -5.63
C PRO A 105 6.97 2.74 -6.99
N ASN A 106 7.97 1.85 -7.07
CA ASN A 106 8.35 1.22 -8.33
C ASN A 106 7.24 0.33 -8.90
N LEU A 107 6.44 -0.29 -8.04
CA LEU A 107 5.27 -1.07 -8.47
C LEU A 107 4.18 -0.17 -9.05
N ILE A 108 3.99 1.02 -8.47
CA ILE A 108 3.06 2.04 -8.97
C ILE A 108 3.52 2.51 -10.35
N GLU A 109 4.81 2.86 -10.51
CA GLU A 109 5.36 3.30 -11.80
C GLU A 109 5.23 2.22 -12.88
N SER A 110 5.55 0.97 -12.56
CA SER A 110 5.38 -0.14 -13.50
C SER A 110 3.93 -0.36 -13.93
N ALA A 111 2.99 -0.21 -12.99
CA ALA A 111 1.56 -0.26 -13.28
C ALA A 111 1.11 0.89 -14.17
N ASN A 112 1.57 2.13 -13.89
CA ASN A 112 1.28 3.31 -14.69
C ASN A 112 1.78 3.16 -16.13
N HIS A 113 3.02 2.71 -16.34
CA HIS A 113 3.50 2.40 -17.69
C HIS A 113 2.60 1.41 -18.43
N THR A 114 2.14 0.35 -17.75
CA THR A 114 1.23 -0.63 -18.35
C THR A 114 -0.14 -0.03 -18.70
N ILE A 115 -0.58 0.98 -17.95
CA ILE A 115 -1.84 1.70 -18.18
C ILE A 115 -1.68 2.64 -19.38
N ASP A 116 -0.59 3.41 -19.40
CA ASP A 116 -0.27 4.34 -20.47
C ASP A 116 -0.17 3.60 -21.80
N ASP A 117 0.53 2.46 -21.84
CA ASP A 117 0.61 1.58 -23.01
C ASP A 117 -0.78 1.13 -23.50
N ALA A 118 -1.71 0.87 -22.58
CA ALA A 118 -3.07 0.46 -22.93
C ALA A 118 -3.88 1.62 -23.52
N PHE A 119 -3.75 2.82 -22.97
CA PHE A 119 -4.40 4.01 -23.53
C PHE A 119 -3.80 4.42 -24.88
N GLU A 120 -2.48 4.27 -25.05
CA GLU A 120 -1.77 4.69 -26.26
C GLU A 120 -1.97 3.72 -27.43
N TYR A 121 -1.90 2.42 -27.18
CA TYR A 121 -1.83 1.42 -28.26
C TYR A 121 -3.08 0.54 -28.40
N LEU A 122 -3.98 0.49 -27.41
CA LEU A 122 -5.11 -0.45 -27.41
C LEU A 122 -6.47 0.23 -27.33
N ALA A 123 -6.60 1.30 -26.55
CA ALA A 123 -7.87 1.97 -26.31
C ALA A 123 -8.28 2.84 -27.50
N ILE A 124 -9.55 2.76 -27.88
CA ILE A 124 -10.09 3.47 -29.05
C ILE A 124 -11.25 4.39 -28.59
N PRO A 125 -11.37 5.62 -29.13
CA PRO A 125 -12.52 6.47 -28.87
C PRO A 125 -13.84 5.81 -29.33
N PRO A 126 -14.99 6.18 -28.72
CA PRO A 126 -15.12 7.22 -27.70
C PRO A 126 -14.96 6.71 -26.26
N ASP A 127 -15.04 5.40 -26.02
CA ASP A 127 -15.12 4.86 -24.66
C ASP A 127 -13.76 4.54 -24.02
N TYR A 128 -12.71 4.36 -24.83
CA TYR A 128 -11.37 3.96 -24.39
C TYR A 128 -11.40 2.74 -23.45
N ALA A 129 -12.31 1.79 -23.71
CA ALA A 129 -12.65 0.72 -22.78
C ALA A 129 -11.42 -0.10 -22.33
N GLU A 130 -10.52 -0.45 -23.25
CA GLU A 130 -9.30 -1.20 -22.93
C GLU A 130 -8.37 -0.47 -21.94
N GLY A 131 -8.27 0.86 -22.06
CA GLY A 131 -7.46 1.71 -21.21
C GLY A 131 -8.03 1.79 -19.79
N PHE A 132 -9.32 2.10 -19.66
CA PHE A 132 -10.01 2.13 -18.37
C PHE A 132 -10.01 0.76 -17.69
N GLU A 133 -10.27 -0.31 -18.42
CA GLU A 133 -10.26 -1.66 -17.87
C GLU A 133 -8.86 -2.04 -17.36
N LYS A 134 -7.80 -1.70 -18.11
CA LYS A 134 -6.42 -1.92 -17.66
C LYS A 134 -6.13 -1.14 -16.39
N ARG A 135 -6.53 0.14 -16.35
CA ARG A 135 -6.37 1.03 -15.20
C ARG A 135 -7.05 0.48 -13.95
N GLN A 136 -8.30 0.05 -14.07
CA GLN A 136 -9.05 -0.57 -12.99
C GLN A 136 -8.35 -1.84 -12.47
N ILE A 137 -7.89 -2.74 -13.35
CA ILE A 137 -7.19 -3.97 -12.92
C ILE A 137 -5.89 -3.65 -12.18
N GLN A 138 -5.07 -2.75 -12.73
CA GLN A 138 -3.77 -2.42 -12.15
C GLN A 138 -3.91 -1.78 -10.78
N TYR A 139 -4.84 -0.84 -10.61
CA TYR A 139 -5.09 -0.22 -9.31
C TYR A 139 -5.81 -1.13 -8.33
N ALA A 140 -6.65 -2.06 -8.78
CA ALA A 140 -7.16 -3.12 -7.91
C ALA A 140 -6.01 -3.98 -7.35
N ASN A 141 -5.04 -4.38 -8.18
CA ASN A 141 -3.87 -5.13 -7.73
C ASN A 141 -3.02 -4.34 -6.73
N LEU A 142 -2.75 -3.06 -7.02
CA LEU A 142 -1.99 -2.19 -6.13
C LEU A 142 -2.71 -1.98 -4.79
N GLY A 143 -4.01 -1.72 -4.80
CA GLY A 143 -4.82 -1.56 -3.59
C GLY A 143 -4.83 -2.83 -2.74
N LEU A 144 -5.01 -4.01 -3.32
CA LEU A 144 -4.94 -5.28 -2.60
C LEU A 144 -3.54 -5.53 -1.99
N LYS A 145 -2.46 -5.19 -2.71
CA LYS A 145 -1.09 -5.27 -2.19
C LYS A 145 -0.85 -4.28 -1.04
N ALA A 146 -1.32 -3.04 -1.17
CA ALA A 146 -1.21 -2.03 -0.12
C ALA A 146 -1.96 -2.44 1.15
N HIS A 147 -3.17 -2.99 1.02
CA HIS A 147 -3.92 -3.52 2.14
C HIS A 147 -3.17 -4.67 2.83
N ALA A 148 -2.65 -5.64 2.07
CA ALA A 148 -1.85 -6.73 2.63
C ALA A 148 -0.60 -6.22 3.37
N LEU A 149 0.06 -5.17 2.86
CA LEU A 149 1.20 -4.54 3.51
C LEU A 149 0.80 -3.80 4.80
N SER A 150 -0.34 -3.08 4.79
CA SER A 150 -0.93 -2.45 5.99
C SER A 150 -1.18 -3.48 7.09
N GLU A 151 -1.75 -4.64 6.73
CA GLU A 151 -2.00 -5.75 7.65
C GLU A 151 -0.71 -6.34 8.24
N LYS A 152 0.35 -6.51 7.43
CA LYS A 152 1.67 -6.94 7.94
C LYS A 152 2.24 -5.94 8.96
N LEU A 153 2.13 -4.64 8.68
CA LEU A 153 2.58 -3.57 9.57
C LEU A 153 1.79 -3.54 10.87
N ARG A 154 0.46 -3.70 10.81
CA ARG A 154 -0.40 -3.76 12.00
C ARG A 154 -0.01 -4.93 12.90
N LYS A 155 0.26 -6.10 12.33
CA LYS A 155 0.71 -7.28 13.07
C LYS A 155 2.02 -7.05 13.83
N ILE A 156 3.05 -6.47 13.19
CA ILE A 156 4.33 -6.21 13.87
C ILE A 156 4.24 -5.05 14.87
N GLY A 157 3.37 -4.06 14.60
CA GLY A 157 3.09 -2.94 15.48
C GLY A 157 2.27 -3.37 16.71
N GLY A 158 1.53 -4.48 16.65
CA GLY A 158 0.53 -4.84 17.65
C GLY A 158 -0.68 -3.91 17.59
N LEU A 159 -1.02 -3.44 16.39
CA LEU A 159 -2.16 -2.57 16.11
C LEU A 159 -3.40 -3.42 15.80
N PRO A 160 -4.61 -2.90 16.02
CA PRO A 160 -5.82 -3.55 15.54
C PRO A 160 -5.75 -3.69 14.01
N LEU A 161 -6.19 -4.84 13.51
CA LEU A 161 -6.36 -5.10 12.08
C LEU A 161 -7.51 -4.25 11.54
N ALA A 162 -7.57 -4.06 10.22
CA ALA A 162 -8.73 -3.44 9.62
C ALA A 162 -9.97 -4.34 9.83
N GLU A 163 -10.98 -3.84 10.53
CA GLU A 163 -12.20 -4.60 10.83
C GLU A 163 -13.34 -4.16 9.90
N VAL A 164 -13.92 -5.14 9.20
CA VAL A 164 -15.24 -5.03 8.57
C VAL A 164 -16.24 -5.62 9.57
N ARG A 165 -17.15 -4.81 10.11
CA ARG A 165 -17.99 -5.21 11.25
C ARG A 165 -19.17 -6.07 10.82
N SER A 166 -19.68 -5.83 9.61
CA SER A 166 -20.79 -6.57 9.04
C SER A 166 -20.61 -6.84 7.53
N PRO A 167 -21.17 -7.93 6.96
CA PRO A 167 -21.13 -8.16 5.52
C PRO A 167 -21.76 -7.04 4.67
N GLU A 168 -22.68 -6.25 5.20
CA GLU A 168 -23.21 -5.06 4.52
C GLU A 168 -22.30 -3.83 4.58
N ASP A 169 -21.26 -3.84 5.41
CA ASP A 169 -20.34 -2.71 5.50
C ASP A 169 -19.52 -2.55 4.22
N TRP A 170 -19.13 -1.30 3.96
CA TRP A 170 -18.19 -0.98 2.90
C TRP A 170 -16.86 -1.70 3.14
N ASP A 171 -16.45 -2.48 2.14
CA ASP A 171 -15.18 -3.21 2.14
C ASP A 171 -14.43 -2.92 0.83
N PRO A 172 -13.35 -2.12 0.87
CA PRO A 172 -12.58 -1.76 -0.31
C PRO A 172 -11.89 -2.97 -0.95
N VAL A 173 -11.46 -3.94 -0.14
CA VAL A 173 -10.78 -5.16 -0.60
C VAL A 173 -11.76 -6.03 -1.36
N ARG A 174 -12.95 -6.26 -0.81
CA ARG A 174 -14.02 -6.98 -1.49
C ARG A 174 -14.42 -6.31 -2.79
N TYR A 175 -14.63 -4.98 -2.77
CA TYR A 175 -15.00 -4.22 -3.98
C TYR A 175 -13.98 -4.40 -5.12
N MET A 176 -12.69 -4.26 -4.81
CA MET A 176 -11.62 -4.44 -5.81
C MET A 176 -11.56 -5.88 -6.33
N ALA A 177 -11.64 -6.88 -5.44
CA ALA A 177 -11.62 -8.29 -5.82
C ALA A 177 -12.81 -8.66 -6.73
N GLU A 178 -14.01 -8.20 -6.40
CA GLU A 178 -15.20 -8.42 -7.22
C GLU A 178 -15.08 -7.76 -8.60
N LYS A 179 -14.53 -6.55 -8.68
CA LYS A 179 -14.28 -5.86 -9.95
C LYS A 179 -13.31 -6.64 -10.83
N GLN A 180 -12.22 -7.16 -10.27
CA GLN A 180 -11.28 -8.01 -11.01
C GLN A 180 -11.95 -9.28 -11.56
N LEU A 181 -12.79 -9.93 -10.76
CA LEU A 181 -13.54 -11.11 -11.20
C LEU A 181 -14.51 -10.80 -12.33
N LYS A 182 -15.26 -9.69 -12.23
CA LYS A 182 -16.20 -9.23 -13.26
C LYS A 182 -15.49 -8.97 -14.59
N ILE A 183 -14.39 -8.23 -14.57
CA ILE A 183 -13.59 -7.94 -15.77
C ILE A 183 -13.00 -9.23 -16.36
N GLY A 184 -12.47 -10.12 -15.50
CA GLY A 184 -11.92 -11.40 -15.93
C GLY A 184 -12.95 -12.30 -16.61
N ALA A 185 -14.18 -12.35 -16.07
CA ALA A 185 -15.29 -13.08 -16.64
C ALA A 185 -15.72 -12.50 -18.00
N TYR A 186 -15.83 -11.17 -18.09
CA TYR A 186 -16.14 -10.48 -19.35
C TYR A 186 -15.13 -10.84 -20.45
N ARG A 187 -13.81 -10.73 -20.17
CA ARG A 187 -12.77 -11.14 -21.13
C ARG A 187 -12.84 -12.62 -21.53
N ALA A 188 -13.15 -13.49 -20.58
CA ALA A 188 -13.28 -14.92 -20.86
C ALA A 188 -14.48 -15.21 -21.78
N ALA A 189 -15.58 -14.47 -21.63
CA ALA A 189 -16.74 -14.55 -22.52
C ALA A 189 -16.43 -14.00 -23.92
N SER A 190 -15.81 -12.82 -24.02
CA SER A 190 -15.46 -12.20 -25.30
C SER A 190 -14.47 -13.02 -26.12
N ARG A 191 -13.54 -13.75 -25.47
CA ARG A 191 -12.64 -14.69 -26.17
C ARG A 191 -13.33 -15.93 -26.73
N LYS A 192 -14.51 -16.31 -26.21
CA LYS A 192 -15.28 -17.48 -26.66
C LYS A 192 -16.27 -17.14 -27.78
N SER A 193 -16.46 -15.86 -28.12
CA SER A 193 -17.32 -15.40 -29.21
C SER A 193 -16.50 -14.56 -30.20
N PRO A 194 -15.81 -15.20 -31.17
CA PRO A 194 -14.92 -14.48 -32.09
C PRO A 194 -15.65 -13.65 -33.17
N GLU A 195 -16.98 -13.76 -33.29
CA GLU A 195 -17.75 -13.27 -34.47
C GLU A 195 -18.33 -11.85 -34.32
N ALA A 196 -17.93 -11.07 -33.33
CA ALA A 196 -18.44 -9.70 -33.13
C ALA A 196 -17.34 -8.64 -32.99
N ARG A 197 -16.32 -8.71 -33.87
CA ARG A 197 -15.38 -7.60 -34.11
C ARG A 197 -15.33 -7.30 -35.60
#